data_AF-A0A1V1NU22-F1
#
_entry.id   AF-A0A1V1NU22-F1
#
_cell.length_a   1.000
_cell.length_b   1.000
_cell.length_c   1.000
_cell.angle_alpha   90.00
_cell.angle_beta   90.00
_cell.angle_gamma   90.00
#
_symmetry.space_group_name_H-M   'P 1'
#
loop_
_entity.id
_entity.type
_entity.pdbx_description
1 polymer ?
#
loop_
_entity_poly.entity_id
_entity_poly.type
_entity_poly.pdbx_seq_one_letter_code
_entity_poly.pdbx_strand_id
1 'polypeptide(L)'
;NAYILDTNLTIAGDLTLNADNSAIVNATVSNAADSQASALYGAGGSATSGILSSNMVSSNAKAYIDFTAEKGSIAIIGKTDISAQDNASIFANAKVVSSSVTTNDGGASLVDEQISKRLDPDMFKKLSAPFAAEDEADELIDENLGDAFQIDFLSSDGSQVLQFGDRVRLVADHSAGGDANSTFTYMGNGETVDLTHTDYTNLDFWKEDLATQLVPQGLNISDSDSRAIGGMVVRNDVRSTVESFVDNVTFITDAIEISAYENATIVALNDGTVISSGGSAYGSGESLAINGIIATNLVLSSSNAYITNSDMTTSTGDLSIDAKNTSIVDATTKSVTTTGDTAVGVTLAFNTIGWEAQNILFQTVDAIIGTDIGDEKPSEVKAYIEDTKLNIAGNLSLNAESTATLTSSVSNDATSAASALVNASGMAVSGIISSNMVSSLAQAYINFTD
;
A
#
# COMPACT_ATOMS: atom_id res chain seq x y z
N ASN A 1 12.00 -29.15 0.21
CA ASN A 1 12.04 -30.30 -0.72
C ASN A 1 11.67 -31.57 -0.01
N ALA A 2 10.92 -32.45 -0.67
CA ALA A 2 10.66 -33.84 -0.27
C ALA A 2 10.90 -34.72 -1.49
N TYR A 3 11.74 -35.75 -1.41
CA TYR A 3 12.07 -36.51 -2.62
C TYR A 3 12.48 -37.96 -2.37
N ILE A 4 12.32 -38.79 -3.41
CA ILE A 4 12.90 -40.12 -3.55
C ILE A 4 13.79 -40.09 -4.79
N LEU A 5 15.08 -40.36 -4.62
CA LEU A 5 16.07 -40.31 -5.70
C LEU A 5 16.72 -41.68 -5.85
N ASP A 6 16.74 -42.21 -7.08
CA ASP A 6 17.46 -43.43 -7.45
C ASP A 6 17.18 -44.64 -6.51
N THR A 7 15.95 -44.72 -5.98
CA THR A 7 15.60 -45.68 -4.92
C THR A 7 14.37 -46.49 -5.31
N ASN A 8 14.57 -47.79 -5.53
CA ASN A 8 13.47 -48.73 -5.73
C ASN A 8 12.67 -48.91 -4.43
N LEU A 9 11.35 -48.95 -4.53
CA LEU A 9 10.46 -48.90 -3.37
C LEU A 9 9.33 -49.91 -3.52
N THR A 10 8.99 -50.58 -2.41
CA THR A 10 7.77 -51.39 -2.30
C THR A 10 7.09 -51.09 -0.98
N ILE A 11 5.89 -50.52 -1.01
CA ILE A 11 5.13 -50.09 0.18
C ILE A 11 3.76 -50.78 0.16
N ALA A 12 3.36 -51.34 1.30
CA ALA A 12 2.06 -52.00 1.45
C ALA A 12 0.89 -51.04 1.80
N GLY A 13 1.20 -49.85 2.32
CA GLY A 13 0.24 -48.78 2.58
C GLY A 13 0.39 -47.62 1.60
N ASP A 14 0.08 -46.42 2.07
CA ASP A 14 0.15 -45.19 1.30
C ASP A 14 1.57 -44.59 1.28
N LEU A 15 1.86 -43.77 0.26
CA LEU A 15 3.05 -42.94 0.17
C LEU A 15 2.63 -41.47 0.10
N THR A 16 3.23 -40.62 0.95
CA THR A 16 3.06 -39.17 0.90
C THR A 16 4.42 -38.49 0.85
N LEU A 17 4.64 -37.66 -0.17
CA LEU A 17 5.78 -36.76 -0.31
C LEU A 17 5.25 -35.34 -0.31
N ASN A 18 5.39 -34.63 0.81
CA ASN A 18 4.92 -33.25 0.95
C ASN A 18 6.09 -32.29 1.17
N ALA A 19 6.21 -31.29 0.30
CA ALA A 19 7.12 -30.16 0.45
C ALA A 19 6.32 -28.88 0.62
N ASP A 20 6.21 -28.39 1.85
CA ASP A 20 5.55 -27.13 2.19
C ASP A 20 6.61 -26.07 2.50
N ASN A 21 6.51 -24.92 1.82
CA ASN A 21 7.25 -23.72 2.14
C ASN A 21 6.28 -22.57 2.42
N SER A 22 6.53 -21.83 3.50
CA SER A 22 5.74 -20.65 3.83
C SER A 22 6.63 -19.50 4.26
N ALA A 23 6.38 -18.33 3.70
CA ALA A 23 7.07 -17.10 4.03
C ALA A 23 6.04 -16.01 4.33
N ILE A 24 6.12 -15.42 5.52
CA ILE A 24 5.34 -14.24 5.89
C ILE A 24 6.34 -13.15 6.25
N VAL A 25 6.34 -12.05 5.50
CA VAL A 25 7.27 -10.93 5.70
C VAL A 25 6.46 -9.64 5.83
N ASN A 26 6.79 -8.85 6.85
CA ASN A 26 6.18 -7.55 7.10
C ASN A 26 7.26 -6.49 7.27
N ALA A 27 7.09 -5.34 6.61
CA ALA A 27 7.90 -4.15 6.82
C ALA A 27 6.98 -2.96 7.06
N THR A 28 7.10 -2.33 8.22
CA THR A 28 6.31 -1.13 8.56
C THR A 28 7.27 -0.05 9.05
N VAL A 29 7.16 1.14 8.48
CA VAL A 29 8.04 2.27 8.83
C VAL A 29 7.26 3.57 8.73
N SER A 30 7.46 4.45 9.71
CA SER A 30 6.97 5.82 9.67
C SER A 30 8.12 6.80 9.85
N ASN A 31 7.98 8.00 9.30
CA ASN A 31 8.92 9.09 9.51
C ASN A 31 8.17 10.43 9.49
N ALA A 32 8.33 11.20 10.56
CA ALA A 32 7.80 12.54 10.70
C ALA A 32 8.96 13.54 10.78
N ALA A 33 8.99 14.49 9.85
CA ALA A 33 9.86 15.66 9.91
C ALA A 33 8.99 16.89 10.16
N ASP A 34 9.21 17.59 11.26
CA ASP A 34 8.48 18.81 11.61
C ASP A 34 9.44 19.97 11.88
N SER A 35 9.13 21.13 11.32
CA SER A 35 9.90 22.37 11.47
C SER A 35 8.95 23.52 11.75
N GLN A 36 8.86 23.92 13.02
CA GLN A 36 8.12 25.09 13.45
C GLN A 36 9.08 26.25 13.71
N ALA A 37 8.92 27.36 12.99
CA ALA A 37 9.72 28.57 13.19
C ALA A 37 8.83 29.78 13.43
N SER A 38 9.08 30.48 14.54
CA SER A 38 8.40 31.73 14.89
C SER A 38 9.41 32.83 15.14
N ALA A 39 9.23 33.98 14.50
CA ALA A 39 10.08 35.16 14.70
C ALA A 39 9.27 36.44 14.56
N LEU A 40 9.80 37.54 15.12
CA LEU A 40 9.22 38.87 14.93
C LEU A 40 9.28 39.30 13.45
N TYR A 41 10.35 38.92 12.76
CA TYR A 41 10.59 39.16 11.34
C TYR A 41 11.40 38.00 10.74
N GLY A 42 11.08 37.60 9.50
CA GLY A 42 11.93 36.70 8.71
C GLY A 42 12.04 35.26 9.21
N ALA A 43 10.92 34.67 9.66
CA ALA A 43 10.91 33.26 10.09
C ALA A 43 11.16 32.33 8.89
N GLY A 44 11.97 31.30 9.09
CA GLY A 44 12.34 30.34 8.04
C GLY A 44 12.33 28.91 8.58
N GLY A 45 11.75 28.00 7.81
CA GLY A 45 11.56 26.61 8.22
C GLY A 45 11.72 25.66 7.03
N SER A 46 12.23 24.46 7.31
CA SER A 46 12.26 23.40 6.31
C SER A 46 12.17 22.02 6.95
N ALA A 47 11.32 21.17 6.36
CA ALA A 47 11.22 19.76 6.69
C ALA A 47 11.43 18.91 5.45
N THR A 48 12.14 17.79 5.61
CA THR A 48 12.35 16.82 4.54
C THR A 48 12.29 15.42 5.13
N SER A 49 11.47 14.56 4.54
CA SER A 49 11.25 13.18 4.98
C SER A 49 11.35 12.22 3.80
N GLY A 50 11.99 11.07 4.02
CA GLY A 50 12.21 10.05 3.02
C GLY A 50 12.04 8.65 3.61
N ILE A 51 11.29 7.78 2.94
CA ILE A 51 11.10 6.39 3.35
C ILE A 51 11.29 5.42 2.19
N LEU A 52 12.00 4.34 2.45
CA LEU A 52 11.99 3.12 1.65
C LEU A 52 11.55 1.95 2.55
N SER A 53 10.47 1.29 2.17
CA SER A 53 10.03 0.03 2.79
C SER A 53 10.00 -1.04 1.71
N SER A 54 10.68 -2.16 1.96
CA SER A 54 10.76 -3.20 0.95
C SER A 54 10.85 -4.58 1.56
N ASN A 55 10.15 -5.50 0.93
CA ASN A 55 10.24 -6.92 1.20
C ASN A 55 10.53 -7.67 -0.08
N MET A 56 11.39 -8.67 0.02
CA MET A 56 11.71 -9.56 -1.09
C MET A 56 11.67 -11.00 -0.59
N VAL A 57 10.89 -11.84 -1.26
CA VAL A 57 10.85 -13.28 -1.00
C VAL A 57 11.34 -13.99 -2.26
N SER A 58 12.29 -14.89 -2.06
CA SER A 58 12.65 -15.90 -3.05
C SER A 58 12.46 -17.27 -2.42
N SER A 59 11.53 -18.04 -2.96
CA SER A 59 11.10 -19.33 -2.43
C SER A 59 11.13 -20.41 -3.50
N ASN A 60 11.19 -21.66 -3.04
CA ASN A 60 11.15 -22.84 -3.88
C ASN A 60 10.58 -24.01 -3.09
N ALA A 61 9.65 -24.76 -3.70
CA ALA A 61 9.10 -25.99 -3.14
C ALA A 61 9.15 -27.10 -4.19
N LYS A 62 9.81 -28.21 -3.87
CA LYS A 62 9.87 -29.39 -4.75
C LYS A 62 9.47 -30.68 -4.04
N ALA A 63 8.57 -31.43 -4.66
CA ALA A 63 8.20 -32.78 -4.25
C ALA A 63 8.36 -33.75 -5.43
N TYR A 64 9.24 -34.74 -5.35
CA TYR A 64 9.49 -35.55 -6.55
C TYR A 64 9.99 -36.98 -6.32
N ILE A 65 9.80 -37.80 -7.33
CA ILE A 65 10.42 -39.12 -7.48
C ILE A 65 11.18 -39.12 -8.79
N ASP A 66 12.48 -39.38 -8.73
CA ASP A 66 13.37 -39.26 -9.88
C ASP A 66 14.39 -40.40 -9.90
N PHE A 67 14.67 -40.91 -11.10
CA PHE A 67 15.77 -41.82 -11.39
C PHE A 67 16.65 -41.22 -12.48
N THR A 68 17.90 -40.93 -12.13
CA THR A 68 18.79 -40.13 -12.97
C THR A 68 19.52 -40.92 -14.05
N ALA A 69 19.57 -42.25 -13.93
CA ALA A 69 20.34 -43.11 -14.82
C ALA A 69 19.47 -44.11 -15.60
N GLU A 70 18.96 -45.13 -14.90
CA GLU A 70 18.14 -46.19 -15.48
C GLU A 70 16.74 -46.12 -14.88
N LYS A 71 15.73 -46.47 -15.69
CA LYS A 71 14.33 -46.45 -15.25
C LYS A 71 14.14 -47.29 -13.99
N GLY A 72 13.63 -46.64 -12.94
CA GLY A 72 13.41 -47.24 -11.62
C GLY A 72 12.13 -48.05 -11.50
N SER A 73 11.96 -48.75 -10.38
CA SER A 73 10.73 -49.47 -10.05
C SER A 73 10.16 -49.03 -8.69
N ILE A 74 8.93 -48.54 -8.71
CA ILE A 74 8.15 -48.15 -7.53
C ILE A 74 6.84 -48.93 -7.52
N ALA A 75 6.54 -49.60 -6.42
CA ALA A 75 5.29 -50.32 -6.20
C ALA A 75 4.65 -49.92 -4.86
N ILE A 76 3.51 -49.24 -4.90
CA ILE A 76 2.73 -48.82 -3.75
C ILE A 76 1.39 -49.57 -3.81
N ILE A 77 1.00 -50.28 -2.76
CA ILE A 77 -0.31 -50.95 -2.72
C ILE A 77 -1.43 -49.97 -2.39
N GLY A 78 -1.14 -48.89 -1.66
CA GLY A 78 -2.09 -47.82 -1.33
C GLY A 78 -2.06 -46.63 -2.28
N LYS A 79 -2.60 -45.49 -1.82
CA LYS A 79 -2.58 -44.21 -2.54
C LYS A 79 -1.19 -43.59 -2.49
N THR A 80 -0.80 -42.94 -3.57
CA THR A 80 0.35 -42.04 -3.60
C THR A 80 -0.10 -40.57 -3.67
N ASP A 81 0.50 -39.72 -2.84
CA ASP A 81 0.31 -38.27 -2.82
C ASP A 81 1.68 -37.58 -2.91
N ILE A 82 1.88 -36.76 -3.93
CA ILE A 82 3.12 -36.00 -4.15
C ILE A 82 2.73 -34.53 -4.28
N SER A 83 3.04 -33.74 -3.25
CA SER A 83 2.57 -32.36 -3.14
C SER A 83 3.73 -31.40 -2.87
N ALA A 84 3.83 -30.38 -3.69
CA ALA A 84 4.65 -29.21 -3.42
C ALA A 84 3.77 -27.98 -3.26
N GLN A 85 3.97 -27.24 -2.18
CA GLN A 85 3.24 -26.02 -1.90
C GLN A 85 4.19 -24.90 -1.47
N ASP A 86 3.97 -23.71 -2.02
CA ASP A 86 4.61 -22.49 -1.58
C ASP A 86 3.57 -21.41 -1.28
N ASN A 87 3.63 -20.85 -0.07
CA ASN A 87 2.73 -19.81 0.41
C ASN A 87 3.56 -18.57 0.81
N ALA A 88 3.60 -17.57 -0.07
CA ALA A 88 4.25 -16.29 0.20
C ALA A 88 3.22 -15.22 0.55
N SER A 89 3.41 -14.53 1.68
CA SER A 89 2.61 -13.38 2.10
C SER A 89 3.52 -12.22 2.46
N ILE A 90 3.43 -11.13 1.73
CA ILE A 90 4.24 -9.93 1.94
C ILE A 90 3.35 -8.74 2.20
N PHE A 91 3.65 -8.02 3.28
CA PHE A 91 2.99 -6.77 3.65
C PHE A 91 4.04 -5.67 3.85
N ALA A 92 3.91 -4.56 3.14
CA ALA A 92 4.76 -3.40 3.35
C ALA A 92 3.90 -2.15 3.51
N ASN A 93 4.14 -1.43 4.61
CA ASN A 93 3.43 -0.22 4.98
C ASN A 93 4.44 0.90 5.21
N ALA A 94 4.19 2.08 4.66
CA ALA A 94 5.01 3.26 4.91
C ALA A 94 4.14 4.48 5.17
N LYS A 95 4.56 5.30 6.16
CA LYS A 95 3.90 6.56 6.50
C LYS A 95 4.89 7.72 6.59
N VAL A 96 4.68 8.79 5.81
CA VAL A 96 5.49 10.01 5.87
C VAL A 96 4.63 11.18 6.31
N VAL A 97 5.14 11.95 7.25
CA VAL A 97 4.66 13.31 7.51
C VAL A 97 5.84 14.26 7.36
N SER A 98 5.73 15.26 6.49
CA SER A 98 6.70 16.36 6.39
C SER A 98 5.98 17.68 6.55
N SER A 99 6.24 18.39 7.64
CA SER A 99 5.56 19.63 7.99
C SER A 99 6.57 20.75 8.21
N SER A 100 6.36 21.89 7.55
CA SER A 100 7.12 23.11 7.80
C SER A 100 6.15 24.26 7.99
N VAL A 101 6.14 24.82 9.19
CA VAL A 101 5.23 25.90 9.59
C VAL A 101 6.07 27.10 10.02
N THR A 102 5.85 28.23 9.35
CA THR A 102 6.55 29.47 9.70
C THR A 102 5.58 30.61 9.97
N THR A 103 5.75 31.25 11.12
CA THR A 103 4.90 32.35 11.57
C THR A 103 5.72 33.59 11.89
N ASN A 104 5.23 34.74 11.44
CA ASN A 104 5.71 36.04 11.90
C ASN A 104 4.56 37.04 11.97
N ASP A 105 4.33 37.59 13.15
CA ASP A 105 3.17 38.42 13.43
C ASP A 105 3.56 39.90 13.64
N GLY A 106 4.84 40.25 13.39
CA GLY A 106 5.37 41.58 13.64
C GLY A 106 5.28 42.03 15.11
N GLY A 107 5.04 41.09 16.04
CA GLY A 107 4.89 41.35 17.46
C GLY A 107 3.45 41.61 17.89
N ALA A 108 2.47 41.34 17.02
CA ALA A 108 1.06 41.48 17.33
C ALA A 108 0.63 40.57 18.50
N SER A 109 1.13 39.34 18.58
CA SER A 109 0.86 38.44 19.72
C SER A 109 1.35 39.02 21.05
N LEU A 110 2.49 39.72 21.05
CA LEU A 110 3.03 40.38 22.24
C LEU A 110 2.19 41.60 22.66
N VAL A 111 1.56 42.28 21.70
CA VAL A 111 0.65 43.41 21.98
C VAL A 111 -0.69 42.90 22.50
N ASP A 112 -1.25 41.84 21.91
CA ASP A 112 -2.50 41.21 22.36
C ASP A 112 -2.37 40.56 23.74
N GLU A 113 -1.24 39.94 24.06
CA GLU A 113 -0.98 39.39 25.40
C GLU A 113 -0.92 40.50 26.46
N GLN A 114 -0.36 41.66 26.13
CA GLN A 114 -0.25 42.82 27.02
C GLN A 114 -1.56 43.62 27.13
N ILE A 115 -2.36 43.67 26.07
CA ILE A 115 -3.69 44.29 26.05
C ILE A 115 -4.70 43.41 26.80
N SER A 116 -4.68 42.09 26.61
CA SER A 116 -5.53 41.14 27.37
C SER A 116 -5.20 41.13 28.87
N LYS A 117 -3.94 41.36 29.25
CA LYS A 117 -3.53 41.55 30.66
C LYS A 117 -3.89 42.93 31.25
N ARG A 118 -4.22 43.93 30.42
CA ARG A 118 -4.54 45.32 30.82
C ARG A 118 -6.01 45.69 30.67
N LEU A 119 -6.79 44.93 29.91
CA LEU A 119 -8.23 45.12 29.77
C LEU A 119 -8.95 44.40 30.91
N ASP A 120 -9.72 45.16 31.68
CA ASP A 120 -10.62 44.63 32.70
C ASP A 120 -11.67 43.73 32.02
N PRO A 121 -11.95 42.49 32.48
CA PRO A 121 -12.87 41.56 31.82
C PRO A 121 -14.28 42.14 31.57
N ASP A 122 -14.69 43.11 32.37
CA ASP A 122 -15.98 43.79 32.26
C ASP A 122 -16.05 44.86 31.16
N MET A 123 -14.91 45.30 30.61
CA MET A 123 -14.89 46.29 29.53
C MET A 123 -15.22 45.68 28.17
N PHE A 124 -14.77 44.44 27.91
CA PHE A 124 -15.07 43.74 26.66
C PHE A 124 -16.56 43.39 26.55
N LYS A 125 -17.16 42.97 27.67
CA LYS A 125 -18.60 42.63 27.77
C LYS A 125 -19.53 43.83 27.54
N LYS A 126 -19.06 45.06 27.78
CA LYS A 126 -19.82 46.30 27.51
C LYS A 126 -19.71 46.78 26.07
N LEU A 127 -18.67 46.39 25.33
CA LEU A 127 -18.48 46.76 23.94
C LEU A 127 -19.14 45.74 22.97
N SER A 128 -19.36 44.51 23.42
CA SER A 128 -20.02 43.43 22.66
C SER A 128 -21.51 43.25 22.95
N ALA A 129 -22.15 44.16 23.70
CA ALA A 129 -23.59 44.09 23.94
C ALA A 129 -24.34 44.67 22.71
N PRO A 130 -25.13 43.87 21.99
CA PRO A 130 -25.81 44.32 20.78
C PRO A 130 -26.88 45.37 21.09
N PHE A 131 -26.95 46.41 20.24
CA PHE A 131 -28.17 47.18 20.05
C PHE A 131 -29.29 46.21 19.68
N ALA A 132 -30.29 46.09 20.54
CA ALA A 132 -31.48 45.30 20.28
C ALA A 132 -32.24 45.88 19.07
N ALA A 133 -32.36 45.09 18.01
CA ALA A 133 -33.41 45.22 17.00
C ALA A 133 -33.85 43.82 16.60
N GLU A 134 -35.17 43.63 16.66
CA GLU A 134 -35.93 42.41 16.41
C GLU A 134 -35.93 42.00 14.93
N ASP A 135 -36.24 40.71 14.73
CA ASP A 135 -36.79 40.05 13.54
C ASP A 135 -35.89 39.65 12.35
N GLU A 136 -35.92 38.32 12.15
CA GLU A 136 -35.79 37.50 10.93
C GLU A 136 -34.47 37.51 10.13
N ALA A 137 -33.72 36.41 10.26
CA ALA A 137 -32.71 35.98 9.30
C ALA A 137 -32.83 34.46 9.09
N ASP A 138 -33.76 34.08 8.22
CA ASP A 138 -33.70 32.84 7.47
C ASP A 138 -33.09 33.13 6.09
N GLU A 139 -32.35 32.15 5.57
CA GLU A 139 -31.77 32.04 4.23
C GLU A 139 -30.65 33.03 3.85
N LEU A 140 -29.42 32.51 3.80
CA LEU A 140 -28.46 32.63 2.67
C LEU A 140 -27.13 31.97 3.09
N ILE A 141 -27.04 30.64 2.99
CA ILE A 141 -25.74 29.97 2.85
C ILE A 141 -25.84 29.08 1.61
N ASP A 142 -25.03 29.43 0.61
CA ASP A 142 -24.89 28.79 -0.69
C ASP A 142 -24.43 27.33 -0.54
N GLU A 143 -25.22 26.39 -1.07
CA GLU A 143 -25.04 24.93 -0.91
C GLU A 143 -23.86 24.34 -1.71
N ASN A 144 -23.03 25.17 -2.39
CA ASN A 144 -21.93 24.68 -3.23
C ASN A 144 -20.50 24.90 -2.66
N LEU A 145 -20.35 25.19 -1.36
CA LEU A 145 -19.06 25.30 -0.66
C LEU A 145 -18.77 24.16 0.35
N GLY A 146 -19.63 23.14 0.41
CA GLY A 146 -19.71 22.19 1.53
C GLY A 146 -18.62 21.12 1.64
N ASP A 147 -17.99 20.69 0.54
CA ASP A 147 -17.14 19.49 0.56
C ASP A 147 -15.73 19.74 1.14
N ALA A 148 -15.24 20.98 1.15
CA ALA A 148 -13.91 21.32 1.70
C ALA A 148 -13.88 21.46 3.23
N PHE A 149 -15.04 21.60 3.87
CA PHE A 149 -15.20 21.87 5.32
C PHE A 149 -16.03 20.80 6.04
N GLN A 150 -16.27 19.64 5.42
CA GLN A 150 -16.99 18.57 6.08
C GLN A 150 -16.21 18.11 7.31
N ILE A 151 -16.83 18.23 8.48
CA ILE A 151 -16.38 17.68 9.76
C ILE A 151 -17.24 16.46 10.01
N ASP A 152 -16.61 15.30 10.11
CA ASP A 152 -17.32 14.04 10.31
C ASP A 152 -17.65 13.82 11.78
N PHE A 153 -16.74 14.22 12.68
CA PHE A 153 -16.90 14.07 14.14
C PHE A 153 -16.32 15.25 14.94
N LEU A 154 -16.76 15.40 16.19
CA LEU A 154 -16.14 16.24 17.21
C LEU A 154 -15.33 15.39 18.19
N SER A 155 -14.28 15.95 18.80
CA SER A 155 -13.53 15.22 19.83
C SER A 155 -14.37 14.92 21.09
N SER A 156 -15.55 15.53 21.22
CA SER A 156 -16.54 15.21 22.25
C SER A 156 -17.44 14.00 21.95
N ASP A 157 -17.38 13.41 20.75
CA ASP A 157 -18.34 12.40 20.29
C ASP A 157 -18.08 10.98 20.84
N GLY A 158 -17.11 10.83 21.76
CA GLY A 158 -16.79 9.56 22.39
C GLY A 158 -16.19 8.54 21.42
N SER A 159 -16.47 7.25 21.61
CA SER A 159 -15.94 6.19 20.75
C SER A 159 -16.64 6.12 19.39
N GLN A 160 -15.88 6.36 18.32
CA GLN A 160 -16.35 6.30 16.93
C GLN A 160 -15.54 5.28 16.13
N VAL A 161 -16.18 4.64 15.14
CA VAL A 161 -15.47 3.83 14.14
C VAL A 161 -14.96 4.78 13.08
N LEU A 162 -13.64 4.99 13.03
CA LEU A 162 -13.04 5.92 12.09
C LEU A 162 -12.47 5.19 10.90
N GLN A 163 -12.85 5.62 9.70
CA GLN A 163 -12.19 5.28 8.46
C GLN A 163 -11.05 6.27 8.18
N PHE A 164 -10.05 5.81 7.42
CA PHE A 164 -9.02 6.72 6.93
C PHE A 164 -9.67 7.90 6.20
N GLY A 165 -9.24 9.12 6.52
CA GLY A 165 -9.75 10.34 5.91
C GLY A 165 -10.86 11.03 6.72
N ASP A 166 -11.44 10.36 7.71
CA ASP A 166 -12.46 10.96 8.58
C ASP A 166 -11.88 12.15 9.35
N ARG A 167 -12.60 13.27 9.36
CA ARG A 167 -12.16 14.54 9.96
C ARG A 167 -12.80 14.76 11.31
N VAL A 168 -11.97 14.99 12.31
CA VAL A 168 -12.37 15.24 13.69
C VAL A 168 -11.96 16.64 14.14
N ARG A 169 -12.93 17.46 14.54
CA ARG A 169 -12.64 18.78 15.10
C ARG A 169 -12.47 18.71 16.61
N LEU A 170 -11.35 19.24 17.09
CA LEU A 170 -11.03 19.31 18.51
C LEU A 170 -11.88 20.38 19.20
N VAL A 171 -12.63 20.00 20.23
CA VAL A 171 -13.36 20.97 21.07
C VAL A 171 -12.39 21.76 21.96
N ALA A 172 -12.82 22.95 22.38
CA ALA A 172 -11.94 23.90 23.08
C ALA A 172 -11.39 23.41 24.43
N ASP A 173 -12.06 22.46 25.07
CA ASP A 173 -11.72 21.87 26.37
C ASP A 173 -11.12 20.46 26.26
N HIS A 174 -10.74 20.01 25.05
CA HIS A 174 -10.01 18.77 24.86
C HIS A 174 -8.65 18.81 25.58
N SER A 175 -8.29 17.72 26.26
CA SER A 175 -7.11 17.71 27.15
C SER A 175 -6.06 16.65 26.79
N ALA A 176 -6.36 15.75 25.86
CA ALA A 176 -5.44 14.72 25.40
C ALA A 176 -4.71 15.17 24.12
N GLY A 177 -3.91 16.24 24.22
CA GLY A 177 -3.05 16.71 23.12
C GLY A 177 -3.78 17.35 21.93
N GLY A 178 -3.02 17.99 21.02
CA GLY A 178 -3.54 18.73 19.86
C GLY A 178 -3.95 20.17 20.17
N ASP A 179 -4.00 21.01 19.14
CA ASP A 179 -4.42 22.41 19.27
C ASP A 179 -5.96 22.53 19.33
N ALA A 180 -6.45 23.28 20.31
CA ALA A 180 -7.88 23.49 20.53
C ALA A 180 -8.53 24.21 19.35
N ASN A 181 -9.69 23.71 18.89
CA ASN A 181 -10.42 24.16 17.70
C ASN A 181 -9.80 23.79 16.34
N SER A 182 -8.64 23.11 16.32
CA SER A 182 -8.09 22.55 15.09
C SER A 182 -8.88 21.31 14.63
N THR A 183 -8.87 21.07 13.33
CA THR A 183 -9.38 19.81 12.74
C THR A 183 -8.23 18.85 12.49
N PHE A 184 -8.45 17.58 12.76
CA PHE A 184 -7.50 16.50 12.51
C PHE A 184 -8.13 15.46 11.58
N THR A 185 -7.41 15.07 10.53
CA THR A 185 -7.75 13.92 9.70
C THR A 185 -7.23 12.65 10.37
N TYR A 186 -8.08 11.63 10.50
CA TYR A 186 -7.70 10.30 10.95
C TYR A 186 -6.96 9.54 9.85
N MET A 187 -5.79 9.03 10.21
CA MET A 187 -4.84 8.37 9.31
C MET A 187 -4.72 6.86 9.57
N GLY A 188 -5.49 6.33 10.53
CA GLY A 188 -5.52 4.89 10.82
C GLY A 188 -6.46 4.10 9.89
N ASN A 189 -6.56 2.80 10.11
CA ASN A 189 -7.27 1.87 9.22
C ASN A 189 -8.53 1.28 9.87
N GLY A 190 -9.64 2.02 9.88
CA GLY A 190 -10.97 1.45 10.15
C GLY A 190 -11.18 0.96 11.59
N GLU A 191 -10.64 1.66 12.60
CA GLU A 191 -10.66 1.22 14.00
C GLU A 191 -11.64 2.05 14.86
N THR A 192 -12.09 1.47 15.98
CA THR A 192 -12.84 2.23 16.99
C THR A 192 -11.87 3.04 17.85
N VAL A 193 -11.99 4.36 17.80
CA VAL A 193 -11.16 5.29 18.57
C VAL A 193 -12.04 6.10 19.51
N ASP A 194 -11.64 6.22 20.77
CA ASP A 194 -12.28 7.15 21.71
C ASP A 194 -11.77 8.57 21.47
N LEU A 195 -12.57 9.36 20.76
CA LEU A 195 -12.24 10.73 20.39
C LEU A 195 -12.06 11.64 21.61
N THR A 196 -12.66 11.32 22.75
CA THR A 196 -12.56 12.14 23.97
C THR A 196 -11.24 12.01 24.71
N HIS A 197 -10.51 10.90 24.51
CA HIS A 197 -9.28 10.60 25.25
C HIS A 197 -8.08 10.26 24.37
N THR A 198 -8.25 10.19 23.05
CA THR A 198 -7.14 9.95 22.11
C THR A 198 -6.18 11.13 22.05
N ASP A 199 -4.89 10.83 21.87
CA ASP A 199 -3.82 11.83 21.78
C ASP A 199 -3.70 12.36 20.35
N TYR A 200 -4.16 13.58 20.11
CA TYR A 200 -4.14 14.20 18.78
C TYR A 200 -2.76 14.69 18.33
N THR A 201 -1.76 14.65 19.21
CA THR A 201 -0.35 14.86 18.80
C THR A 201 0.27 13.58 18.21
N ASN A 202 -0.42 12.45 18.31
CA ASN A 202 0.09 11.18 17.77
C ASN A 202 -0.03 11.15 16.25
N LEU A 203 1.09 11.47 15.60
CA LEU A 203 1.21 11.51 14.14
C LEU A 203 1.04 10.15 13.45
N ASP A 204 1.01 9.02 14.18
CA ASP A 204 0.68 7.72 13.60
C ASP A 204 -0.82 7.61 13.26
N PHE A 205 -1.68 8.35 13.97
CA PHE A 205 -3.14 8.29 13.80
C PHE A 205 -3.78 9.61 13.39
N TRP A 206 -3.16 10.75 13.72
CA TRP A 206 -3.78 12.06 13.55
C TRP A 206 -2.87 12.97 12.73
N LYS A 207 -3.46 13.61 11.72
CA LYS A 207 -2.84 14.67 10.95
C LYS A 207 -3.64 15.94 11.22
N GLU A 208 -2.99 17.00 11.71
CA GLU A 208 -3.65 18.29 11.83
C GLU A 208 -3.90 18.92 10.44
N ASP A 209 -5.14 19.31 10.18
CA ASP A 209 -5.57 20.03 8.98
C ASP A 209 -5.42 21.54 9.21
N LEU A 210 -4.23 22.05 8.88
CA LEU A 210 -3.86 23.46 9.06
C LEU A 210 -4.70 24.44 8.21
N ALA A 211 -5.52 23.96 7.29
CA ALA A 211 -6.55 24.78 6.62
C ALA A 211 -7.56 25.36 7.63
N THR A 212 -7.71 24.76 8.82
CA THR A 212 -8.61 25.24 9.88
C THR A 212 -7.99 26.30 10.79
N GLN A 213 -6.68 26.56 10.67
CA GLN A 213 -6.01 27.72 11.26
C GLN A 213 -6.16 29.00 10.39
N LEU A 214 -6.93 28.94 9.29
CA LEU A 214 -7.29 30.12 8.47
C LEU A 214 -8.36 31.03 9.11
N VAL A 215 -8.76 30.76 10.35
CA VAL A 215 -9.45 31.74 11.21
C VAL A 215 -8.37 32.45 12.05
N PRO A 216 -8.21 33.78 11.92
CA PRO A 216 -6.92 34.44 11.83
C PRO A 216 -6.12 34.48 13.14
N GLN A 217 -5.00 33.75 13.18
CA GLN A 217 -3.82 34.08 14.01
C GLN A 217 -2.87 35.01 13.22
N GLY A 218 -3.43 36.04 12.56
CA GLY A 218 -2.68 37.01 11.76
C GLY A 218 -2.10 36.45 10.45
N LEU A 219 -2.27 37.19 9.35
CA LEU A 219 -1.43 36.96 8.17
C LEU A 219 0.02 37.25 8.55
N ASN A 220 0.97 36.45 8.06
CA ASN A 220 2.41 36.73 8.24
C ASN A 220 2.71 38.18 7.83
N ILE A 221 3.18 39.04 8.73
CA ILE A 221 3.30 40.50 8.48
C ILE A 221 4.59 40.84 7.69
N SER A 222 5.56 39.93 7.67
CA SER A 222 6.81 40.00 6.91
C SER A 222 7.08 38.67 6.21
N ASP A 223 8.13 38.61 5.39
CA ASP A 223 8.49 37.41 4.63
C ASP A 223 8.70 36.22 5.57
N SER A 224 8.04 35.11 5.27
CA SER A 224 8.16 33.84 5.98
C SER A 224 8.41 32.73 4.97
N ASP A 225 9.56 32.08 5.03
CA ASP A 225 9.90 31.02 4.06
C ASP A 225 9.64 29.65 4.67
N SER A 226 8.88 28.81 3.99
CA SER A 226 8.58 27.45 4.43
C SER A 226 8.69 26.45 3.27
N ARG A 227 9.37 25.33 3.53
CA ARG A 227 9.55 24.25 2.54
C ARG A 227 9.38 22.88 3.18
N ALA A 228 8.45 22.08 2.68
CA ALA A 228 8.25 20.71 3.09
C ALA A 228 8.36 19.75 1.90
N ILE A 229 9.14 18.67 2.07
CA ILE A 229 9.36 17.67 1.02
C ILE A 229 9.21 16.27 1.59
N GLY A 230 8.30 15.49 1.01
CA GLY A 230 8.07 14.08 1.34
C GLY A 230 8.39 13.16 0.16
N GLY A 231 9.10 12.07 0.44
CA GLY A 231 9.40 11.02 -0.53
C GLY A 231 9.16 9.63 0.06
N MET A 232 8.47 8.77 -0.66
CA MET A 232 8.21 7.40 -0.20
C MET A 232 8.23 6.40 -1.34
N VAL A 233 8.88 5.27 -1.09
CA VAL A 233 8.83 4.10 -1.96
C VAL A 233 8.52 2.86 -1.12
N VAL A 234 7.42 2.18 -1.45
CA VAL A 234 7.16 0.80 -1.02
C VAL A 234 7.37 -0.12 -2.21
N ARG A 235 8.16 -1.18 -2.02
CA ARG A 235 8.40 -2.19 -3.04
C ARG A 235 8.37 -3.60 -2.47
N ASN A 236 7.47 -4.42 -3.00
CA ASN A 236 7.45 -5.85 -2.74
C ASN A 236 7.80 -6.65 -4.01
N ASP A 237 8.57 -7.73 -3.84
CA ASP A 237 9.00 -8.65 -4.91
C ASP A 237 8.88 -10.10 -4.40
N VAL A 238 8.03 -10.90 -5.03
CA VAL A 238 7.96 -12.36 -4.80
C VAL A 238 8.46 -13.07 -6.04
N ARG A 239 9.40 -14.00 -5.83
CA ARG A 239 9.87 -14.93 -6.85
C ARG A 239 9.76 -16.35 -6.33
N SER A 240 8.91 -17.15 -6.96
CA SER A 240 8.66 -18.52 -6.52
C SER A 240 8.70 -19.52 -7.67
N THR A 241 9.12 -20.74 -7.35
CA THR A 241 9.07 -21.89 -8.25
C THR A 241 8.62 -23.11 -7.47
N VAL A 242 7.46 -23.65 -7.85
CA VAL A 242 6.88 -24.87 -7.28
C VAL A 242 6.89 -25.97 -8.34
N GLU A 243 7.47 -27.12 -8.00
CA GLU A 243 7.55 -28.27 -8.90
C GLU A 243 7.16 -29.56 -8.17
N SER A 244 6.24 -30.32 -8.75
CA SER A 244 5.86 -31.65 -8.26
C SER A 244 5.91 -32.66 -9.40
N PHE A 245 6.73 -33.70 -9.30
CA PHE A 245 6.91 -34.58 -10.46
C PHE A 245 7.33 -36.02 -10.18
N VAL A 246 7.09 -36.86 -11.19
CA VAL A 246 7.63 -38.22 -11.31
C VAL A 246 8.39 -38.33 -12.63
N ASP A 247 9.67 -38.70 -12.57
CA ASP A 247 10.51 -38.87 -13.76
C ASP A 247 11.21 -40.24 -13.80
N ASN A 248 11.21 -40.84 -14.99
CA ASN A 248 11.96 -42.06 -15.31
C ASN A 248 11.63 -43.28 -14.40
N VAL A 249 10.35 -43.56 -14.17
CA VAL A 249 9.90 -44.65 -13.26
C VAL A 249 8.91 -45.61 -13.93
N THR A 250 9.04 -46.91 -13.67
CA THR A 250 7.91 -47.86 -13.74
C THR A 250 7.18 -47.86 -12.41
N PHE A 251 6.00 -47.22 -12.37
CA PHE A 251 5.26 -46.92 -11.15
C PHE A 251 3.92 -47.68 -11.13
N ILE A 252 3.72 -48.49 -10.10
CA ILE A 252 2.45 -49.15 -9.82
C ILE A 252 1.91 -48.62 -8.49
N THR A 253 0.68 -48.12 -8.46
CA THR A 253 0.01 -47.55 -7.28
C THR A 253 -1.48 -47.90 -7.27
N ASP A 254 -2.20 -47.72 -6.17
CA ASP A 254 -3.67 -47.86 -6.18
C ASP A 254 -4.32 -46.68 -6.90
N ALA A 255 -3.95 -45.47 -6.47
CA ALA A 255 -4.29 -44.17 -7.03
C ALA A 255 -3.08 -43.23 -6.86
N ILE A 256 -3.01 -42.14 -7.61
CA ILE A 256 -1.96 -41.13 -7.46
C ILE A 256 -2.47 -39.71 -7.70
N GLU A 257 -2.02 -38.80 -6.84
CA GLU A 257 -2.24 -37.37 -6.95
C GLU A 257 -0.89 -36.65 -6.93
N ILE A 258 -0.65 -35.79 -7.93
CA ILE A 258 0.54 -34.96 -8.04
C ILE A 258 0.07 -33.51 -8.05
N SER A 259 0.42 -32.75 -7.02
CA SER A 259 0.00 -31.35 -6.87
C SER A 259 1.17 -30.39 -6.74
N ALA A 260 1.06 -29.26 -7.43
CA ALA A 260 1.95 -28.10 -7.29
C ALA A 260 1.09 -26.85 -7.06
N TYR A 261 1.23 -26.23 -5.88
CA TYR A 261 0.43 -25.07 -5.48
C TYR A 261 1.33 -23.90 -5.12
N GLU A 262 1.26 -22.83 -5.91
CA GLU A 262 1.89 -21.54 -5.61
C GLU A 262 0.82 -20.54 -5.22
N ASN A 263 0.99 -19.91 -4.05
CA ASN A 263 0.11 -18.88 -3.54
C ASN A 263 0.93 -17.66 -3.14
N ALA A 264 0.66 -16.51 -3.76
CA ALA A 264 1.28 -15.24 -3.43
C ALA A 264 0.22 -14.20 -3.00
N THR A 265 0.38 -13.62 -1.82
CA THR A 265 -0.36 -12.42 -1.39
C THR A 265 0.63 -11.29 -1.15
N ILE A 266 0.45 -10.17 -1.84
CA ILE A 266 1.36 -9.03 -1.75
C ILE A 266 0.57 -7.74 -1.57
N VAL A 267 0.89 -6.99 -0.52
CA VAL A 267 0.24 -5.72 -0.20
C VAL A 267 1.28 -4.62 0.04
N ALA A 268 1.14 -3.51 -0.68
CA ALA A 268 1.94 -2.30 -0.55
C ALA A 268 1.04 -1.13 -0.21
N LEU A 269 1.16 -0.58 1.00
CA LEU A 269 0.41 0.58 1.47
C LEU A 269 1.35 1.76 1.72
N ASN A 270 1.05 2.89 1.08
CA ASN A 270 1.71 4.16 1.35
C ASN A 270 0.70 5.20 1.80
N ASP A 271 1.11 5.99 2.79
CA ASP A 271 0.40 7.17 3.25
C ASP A 271 1.38 8.33 3.48
N GLY A 272 1.32 9.36 2.65
CA GLY A 272 2.21 10.51 2.78
C GLY A 272 1.46 11.82 2.85
N THR A 273 1.85 12.61 3.84
CA THR A 273 1.36 13.96 4.05
C THR A 273 2.51 14.95 4.02
N VAL A 274 2.38 16.02 3.24
CA VAL A 274 3.35 17.11 3.18
C VAL A 274 2.62 18.44 3.36
N ILE A 275 3.07 19.28 4.29
CA ILE A 275 2.43 20.56 4.62
C ILE A 275 3.46 21.70 4.72
N SER A 276 3.16 22.83 4.10
CA SER A 276 3.94 24.08 4.20
C SER A 276 3.06 25.30 4.46
N SER A 277 3.42 26.20 5.37
CA SER A 277 2.61 27.40 5.69
C SER A 277 3.37 28.73 5.67
N GLY A 278 4.31 28.90 4.75
CA GLY A 278 5.04 30.16 4.57
C GLY A 278 4.22 31.25 3.87
N GLY A 279 4.89 32.30 3.37
CA GLY A 279 4.28 33.47 2.73
C GLY A 279 4.06 34.66 3.69
N SER A 280 3.43 35.72 3.19
CA SER A 280 3.11 36.94 3.93
C SER A 280 1.84 37.64 3.41
N ALA A 281 1.28 38.51 4.26
CA ALA A 281 0.18 39.43 3.94
C ALA A 281 0.47 40.30 2.72
N TYR A 282 1.74 40.54 2.40
CA TYR A 282 2.16 41.40 1.30
C TYR A 282 2.50 40.63 0.02
N GLY A 283 2.28 39.31 0.02
CA GLY A 283 2.50 38.43 -1.14
C GLY A 283 3.97 38.05 -1.37
N SER A 284 4.83 38.30 -0.39
CA SER A 284 6.24 37.88 -0.36
C SER A 284 6.48 36.74 0.63
N GLY A 285 7.62 36.06 0.55
CA GLY A 285 7.90 34.82 1.30
C GLY A 285 7.43 33.57 0.55
N GLU A 286 8.13 32.46 0.75
CA GLU A 286 7.92 31.21 0.03
C GLU A 286 7.08 30.20 0.84
N SER A 287 6.18 29.47 0.18
CA SER A 287 5.59 28.26 0.74
C SER A 287 5.59 27.12 -0.29
N LEU A 288 6.43 26.12 -0.07
CA LEU A 288 6.60 25.00 -1.01
C LEU A 288 6.31 23.66 -0.34
N ALA A 289 5.39 22.89 -0.91
CA ALA A 289 5.13 21.50 -0.50
C ALA A 289 5.31 20.57 -1.71
N ILE A 290 6.20 19.58 -1.59
CA ILE A 290 6.45 18.57 -2.64
C ILE A 290 6.28 17.17 -2.05
N ASN A 291 5.46 16.34 -2.67
CA ASN A 291 5.25 14.95 -2.26
C ASN A 291 5.43 14.00 -3.46
N GLY A 292 6.21 12.95 -3.26
CA GLY A 292 6.48 11.91 -4.26
C GLY A 292 6.36 10.52 -3.63
N ILE A 293 5.35 9.74 -4.04
CA ILE A 293 5.02 8.47 -3.39
C ILE A 293 4.83 7.37 -4.43
N ILE A 294 5.50 6.24 -4.25
CA ILE A 294 5.41 5.08 -5.15
C ILE A 294 5.17 3.79 -4.37
N ALA A 295 4.12 3.04 -4.73
CA ALA A 295 3.93 1.66 -4.31
C ALA A 295 4.09 0.72 -5.52
N THR A 296 4.90 -0.32 -5.38
CA THR A 296 5.06 -1.35 -6.42
C THR A 296 5.03 -2.75 -5.84
N ASN A 297 4.30 -3.64 -6.49
CA ASN A 297 4.37 -5.08 -6.25
C ASN A 297 4.73 -5.82 -7.53
N LEU A 298 5.58 -6.84 -7.40
CA LEU A 298 5.98 -7.69 -8.50
C LEU A 298 5.92 -9.17 -8.07
N VAL A 299 5.27 -9.99 -8.89
CA VAL A 299 5.23 -11.45 -8.76
C VAL A 299 5.86 -12.09 -9.99
N LEU A 300 6.83 -12.96 -9.77
CA LEU A 300 7.35 -13.89 -10.76
C LEU A 300 7.24 -15.31 -10.19
N SER A 301 6.13 -15.98 -10.47
CA SER A 301 5.88 -17.32 -9.96
C SER A 301 5.65 -18.34 -11.08
N SER A 302 5.97 -19.60 -10.78
CA SER A 302 5.67 -20.74 -11.65
C SER A 302 5.24 -21.95 -10.81
N SER A 303 4.26 -22.71 -11.31
CA SER A 303 3.74 -23.90 -10.63
C SER A 303 3.54 -25.04 -11.62
N ASN A 304 4.39 -26.07 -11.53
CA ASN A 304 4.41 -27.16 -12.50
C ASN A 304 4.23 -28.52 -11.80
N ALA A 305 3.22 -29.28 -12.23
CA ALA A 305 2.98 -30.66 -11.81
C ALA A 305 3.04 -31.60 -13.02
N TYR A 306 3.87 -32.65 -12.99
CA TYR A 306 4.07 -33.47 -14.19
C TYR A 306 4.56 -34.90 -13.99
N ILE A 307 4.39 -35.72 -15.03
CA ILE A 307 5.00 -37.04 -15.15
C ILE A 307 5.75 -37.13 -16.48
N THR A 308 7.03 -37.52 -16.43
CA THR A 308 7.89 -37.62 -17.61
C THR A 308 8.58 -38.99 -17.67
N ASN A 309 8.86 -39.46 -18.90
CA ASN A 309 9.71 -40.63 -19.17
C ASN A 309 9.31 -41.93 -18.44
N SER A 310 8.05 -42.09 -18.05
CA SER A 310 7.63 -43.11 -17.08
C SER A 310 6.71 -44.18 -17.68
N ASP A 311 6.42 -45.23 -16.91
CA ASP A 311 5.36 -46.19 -17.18
C ASP A 311 4.46 -46.24 -15.94
N MET A 312 3.28 -45.61 -16.01
CA MET A 312 2.36 -45.48 -14.88
C MET A 312 1.23 -46.50 -14.95
N THR A 313 0.96 -47.18 -13.84
CA THR A 313 -0.20 -48.06 -13.67
C THR A 313 -0.94 -47.76 -12.37
N THR A 314 -2.24 -47.46 -12.44
CA THR A 314 -3.11 -47.44 -11.25
C THR A 314 -3.91 -48.74 -11.18
N SER A 315 -3.98 -49.35 -10.00
CA SER A 315 -4.57 -50.69 -9.82
C SER A 315 -6.07 -50.64 -9.63
N THR A 316 -6.60 -49.59 -9.00
CA THR A 316 -8.06 -49.42 -8.82
C THR A 316 -8.55 -47.98 -9.03
N GLY A 317 -7.75 -46.98 -8.66
CA GLY A 317 -8.16 -45.58 -8.59
C GLY A 317 -7.60 -44.68 -9.68
N ASP A 318 -7.73 -43.38 -9.42
CA ASP A 318 -7.49 -42.31 -10.39
C ASP A 318 -6.01 -41.90 -10.47
N LEU A 319 -5.64 -41.25 -11.58
CA LEU A 319 -4.43 -40.44 -11.72
C LEU A 319 -4.85 -38.97 -11.88
N SER A 320 -4.44 -38.13 -10.93
CA SER A 320 -4.70 -36.69 -10.95
C SER A 320 -3.40 -35.90 -10.91
N ILE A 321 -3.31 -34.88 -11.76
CA ILE A 321 -2.24 -33.88 -11.76
C ILE A 321 -2.91 -32.50 -11.65
N ASP A 322 -2.59 -31.76 -10.61
CA ASP A 322 -3.18 -30.46 -10.31
C ASP A 322 -2.09 -29.41 -10.07
N ALA A 323 -1.97 -28.45 -10.99
CA ALA A 323 -1.06 -27.33 -10.87
C ALA A 323 -1.87 -26.05 -10.71
N LYS A 324 -1.60 -25.28 -9.64
CA LYS A 324 -2.26 -23.99 -9.38
C LYS A 324 -1.25 -22.91 -9.04
N ASN A 325 -1.52 -21.71 -9.53
CA ASN A 325 -0.83 -20.48 -9.17
C ASN A 325 -1.90 -19.42 -8.88
N THR A 326 -1.96 -18.97 -7.62
CA THR A 326 -2.94 -18.00 -7.14
C THR A 326 -2.23 -16.78 -6.59
N SER A 327 -2.49 -15.62 -7.19
CA SER A 327 -1.86 -14.37 -6.79
C SER A 327 -2.90 -13.30 -6.46
N ILE A 328 -2.76 -12.68 -5.28
CA ILE A 328 -3.50 -11.50 -4.84
C ILE A 328 -2.49 -10.38 -4.63
N VAL A 329 -2.65 -9.28 -5.37
CA VAL A 329 -1.67 -8.19 -5.41
C VAL A 329 -2.38 -6.85 -5.24
N ASP A 330 -2.02 -6.09 -4.20
CA ASP A 330 -2.62 -4.79 -3.87
C ASP A 330 -1.56 -3.71 -3.66
N ALA A 331 -1.61 -2.65 -4.46
CA ALA A 331 -0.82 -1.44 -4.27
C ALA A 331 -1.76 -0.26 -4.03
N THR A 332 -1.72 0.30 -2.84
CA THR A 332 -2.51 1.47 -2.46
C THR A 332 -1.62 2.60 -1.99
N THR A 333 -1.78 3.77 -2.59
CA THR A 333 -1.08 4.99 -2.21
C THR A 333 -2.06 6.11 -1.91
N LYS A 334 -1.89 6.75 -0.76
CA LYS A 334 -2.64 7.95 -0.37
C LYS A 334 -1.65 9.09 -0.14
N SER A 335 -1.93 10.23 -0.76
CA SER A 335 -1.08 11.40 -0.73
C SER A 335 -1.90 12.65 -0.47
N VAL A 336 -1.45 13.46 0.49
CA VAL A 336 -1.98 14.81 0.70
C VAL A 336 -0.83 15.81 0.75
N THR A 337 -0.91 16.86 -0.05
CA THR A 337 0.09 17.92 -0.16
C THR A 337 -0.59 19.26 -0.01
N THR A 338 -0.27 20.02 1.03
CA THR A 338 -0.94 21.30 1.34
C THR A 338 0.09 22.41 1.50
N THR A 339 -0.18 23.58 0.93
CA THR A 339 0.71 24.74 1.01
C THR A 339 -0.05 26.07 1.09
N GLY A 340 0.61 27.14 1.55
CA GLY A 340 0.22 28.53 1.31
C GLY A 340 0.65 29.13 -0.04
N ASP A 341 1.37 28.38 -0.91
CA ASP A 341 1.76 28.87 -2.25
C ASP A 341 1.87 27.72 -3.29
N THR A 342 2.99 27.00 -3.41
CA THR A 342 3.18 25.96 -4.45
C THR A 342 3.14 24.53 -3.90
N ALA A 343 2.20 23.72 -4.38
CA ALA A 343 2.00 22.31 -4.01
C ALA A 343 2.21 21.41 -5.23
N VAL A 344 3.07 20.40 -5.10
CA VAL A 344 3.32 19.40 -6.14
C VAL A 344 3.20 18.01 -5.52
N GLY A 345 2.19 17.24 -5.93
CA GLY A 345 2.00 15.86 -5.50
C GLY A 345 2.09 14.91 -6.69
N VAL A 346 3.01 13.95 -6.67
CA VAL A 346 3.11 12.89 -7.67
C VAL A 346 3.00 11.54 -6.98
N THR A 347 2.00 10.75 -7.37
CA THR A 347 1.71 9.47 -6.72
C THR A 347 1.55 8.34 -7.74
N LEU A 348 2.16 7.20 -7.46
CA LEU A 348 2.19 6.05 -8.37
C LEU A 348 1.90 4.73 -7.62
N ALA A 349 1.05 3.89 -8.22
CA ALA A 349 0.80 2.52 -7.78
C ALA A 349 0.91 1.53 -8.95
N PHE A 350 1.74 0.51 -8.83
CA PHE A 350 1.96 -0.50 -9.86
C PHE A 350 1.89 -1.93 -9.30
N ASN A 351 1.16 -2.81 -9.97
CA ASN A 351 1.23 -4.24 -9.74
C ASN A 351 1.61 -4.96 -11.02
N THR A 352 2.55 -5.90 -10.94
CA THR A 352 2.92 -6.77 -12.05
C THR A 352 2.92 -8.24 -11.63
N ILE A 353 2.39 -9.09 -12.51
CA ILE A 353 2.53 -10.56 -12.44
C ILE A 353 3.02 -11.03 -13.79
N GLY A 354 4.15 -11.74 -13.82
CA GLY A 354 4.71 -12.29 -15.05
C GLY A 354 5.40 -11.27 -15.96
N TRP A 355 5.92 -10.18 -15.39
CA TRP A 355 6.72 -9.17 -16.09
C TRP A 355 8.00 -8.90 -15.31
N GLU A 356 9.14 -8.86 -16.00
CA GLU A 356 10.42 -8.63 -15.33
C GLU A 356 10.52 -7.21 -14.75
N ALA A 357 11.28 -7.08 -13.66
CA ALA A 357 11.45 -5.81 -12.97
C ALA A 357 12.19 -4.81 -13.86
N GLN A 358 11.56 -3.66 -14.16
CA GLN A 358 12.18 -2.57 -14.91
C GLN A 358 12.46 -1.35 -14.02
N ASN A 359 13.37 -0.48 -14.48
CA ASN A 359 13.69 0.79 -13.82
C ASN A 359 12.63 1.86 -14.11
N ILE A 360 11.36 1.58 -13.76
CA ILE A 360 10.20 2.45 -14.02
C ILE A 360 10.34 3.84 -13.36
N LEU A 361 10.68 3.90 -12.06
CA LEU A 361 11.78 4.73 -11.54
C LEU A 361 12.11 6.06 -12.26
N PHE A 362 13.03 5.92 -13.21
CA PHE A 362 13.80 7.00 -13.81
C PHE A 362 13.41 7.30 -15.27
N GLN A 363 12.45 6.55 -15.82
CA GLN A 363 12.01 6.70 -17.22
C GLN A 363 10.67 7.42 -17.34
N THR A 364 9.97 7.67 -16.22
CA THR A 364 8.56 8.08 -16.13
C THR A 364 8.18 9.46 -16.65
N VAL A 365 9.12 10.34 -17.03
CA VAL A 365 8.71 11.63 -17.63
C VAL A 365 8.60 11.55 -19.16
N ASP A 366 9.36 10.68 -19.84
CA ASP A 366 9.30 10.49 -21.31
C ASP A 366 8.66 9.14 -21.75
N ALA A 367 8.58 8.12 -20.88
CA ALA A 367 8.22 6.74 -21.25
C ALA A 367 6.71 6.40 -21.22
N ILE A 368 5.85 7.27 -20.67
CA ILE A 368 4.42 6.95 -20.48
C ILE A 368 3.63 6.91 -21.82
N ILE A 369 4.19 7.49 -22.90
CA ILE A 369 3.53 7.53 -24.21
C ILE A 369 4.48 6.92 -25.27
N GLY A 370 4.59 5.58 -25.28
CA GLY A 370 5.07 4.86 -26.48
C GLY A 370 6.29 3.93 -26.34
N THR A 371 6.67 3.49 -25.14
CA THR A 371 7.76 2.52 -24.95
C THR A 371 7.31 1.21 -24.30
N ASP A 372 8.05 0.14 -24.57
CA ASP A 372 7.90 -1.18 -23.95
C ASP A 372 8.07 -1.06 -22.43
N ILE A 373 7.02 -1.43 -21.68
CA ILE A 373 6.93 -1.26 -20.22
C ILE A 373 7.53 -2.44 -19.44
N GLY A 374 8.13 -3.40 -20.15
CA GLY A 374 9.00 -4.44 -19.60
C GLY A 374 9.02 -5.70 -20.45
N ASP A 375 10.01 -6.55 -20.18
CA ASP A 375 10.10 -7.87 -20.80
C ASP A 375 9.09 -8.83 -20.15
N GLU A 376 8.28 -9.47 -20.99
CA GLU A 376 7.29 -10.45 -20.56
C GLU A 376 7.98 -11.74 -20.08
N LYS A 377 7.62 -12.20 -18.88
CA LYS A 377 8.02 -13.50 -18.32
C LYS A 377 6.79 -14.16 -17.71
N PRO A 378 5.94 -14.83 -18.50
CA PRO A 378 4.63 -15.26 -18.07
C PRO A 378 4.68 -16.07 -16.77
N SER A 379 3.72 -15.81 -15.88
CA SER A 379 3.46 -16.63 -14.70
C SER A 379 2.93 -17.98 -15.17
N GLU A 380 3.79 -18.99 -15.21
CA GLU A 380 3.53 -20.27 -15.87
C GLU A 380 2.91 -21.30 -14.92
N VAL A 381 1.89 -21.98 -15.39
CA VAL A 381 1.25 -23.11 -14.73
C VAL A 381 1.11 -24.26 -15.72
N LYS A 382 1.78 -25.38 -15.46
CA LYS A 382 1.66 -26.57 -16.30
C LYS A 382 1.30 -27.81 -15.51
N ALA A 383 0.28 -28.51 -16.00
CA ALA A 383 -0.07 -29.86 -15.57
C ALA A 383 0.08 -30.79 -16.77
N TYR A 384 1.11 -31.64 -16.81
CA TYR A 384 1.39 -32.41 -18.03
C TYR A 384 1.92 -33.82 -17.83
N ILE A 385 1.73 -34.63 -18.87
CA ILE A 385 2.32 -35.96 -18.98
C ILE A 385 3.07 -36.03 -20.31
N GLU A 386 4.35 -36.36 -20.27
CA GLU A 386 5.22 -36.45 -21.44
C GLU A 386 5.95 -37.80 -21.47
N ASP A 387 6.07 -38.38 -22.67
CA ASP A 387 6.86 -39.59 -22.93
C ASP A 387 6.61 -40.74 -21.94
N THR A 388 5.33 -40.88 -21.55
CA THR A 388 4.90 -41.78 -20.47
C THR A 388 3.80 -42.71 -20.93
N LYS A 389 3.95 -44.01 -20.71
CA LYS A 389 2.87 -44.99 -20.95
C LYS A 389 1.92 -45.02 -19.78
N LEU A 390 0.62 -45.02 -20.05
CA LEU A 390 -0.43 -44.95 -19.04
C LEU A 390 -1.32 -46.19 -19.09
N ASN A 391 -1.54 -46.81 -17.93
CA ASN A 391 -2.56 -47.83 -17.70
C ASN A 391 -3.36 -47.48 -16.44
N ILE A 392 -4.39 -46.66 -16.60
CA ILE A 392 -5.15 -46.07 -15.48
C ILE A 392 -6.46 -46.84 -15.32
N ALA A 393 -6.70 -47.40 -14.12
CA ALA A 393 -7.94 -48.11 -13.79
C ALA A 393 -9.14 -47.18 -13.61
N GLY A 394 -8.92 -46.01 -12.99
CA GLY A 394 -9.92 -44.98 -12.74
C GLY A 394 -9.89 -43.84 -13.77
N ASN A 395 -10.23 -42.64 -13.31
CA ASN A 395 -10.18 -41.42 -14.12
C ASN A 395 -8.75 -40.89 -14.26
N LEU A 396 -8.51 -40.20 -15.38
CA LEU A 396 -7.33 -39.37 -15.59
C LEU A 396 -7.76 -37.90 -15.61
N SER A 397 -7.16 -37.07 -14.75
CA SER A 397 -7.42 -35.63 -14.69
C SER A 397 -6.12 -34.83 -14.67
N LEU A 398 -6.04 -33.84 -15.57
CA LEU A 398 -4.97 -32.84 -15.58
C LEU A 398 -5.65 -31.46 -15.45
N ASN A 399 -5.29 -30.71 -14.43
CA ASN A 399 -5.80 -29.37 -14.18
C ASN A 399 -4.63 -28.39 -14.03
N ALA A 400 -4.66 -27.31 -14.81
CA ALA A 400 -3.72 -26.21 -14.71
C ALA A 400 -4.52 -24.91 -14.55
N GLU A 401 -4.38 -24.25 -13.41
CA GLU A 401 -5.13 -23.05 -13.07
C GLU A 401 -4.20 -21.89 -12.70
N SER A 402 -4.37 -20.76 -13.39
CA SER A 402 -3.68 -19.52 -13.08
C SER A 402 -4.73 -18.46 -12.71
N THR A 403 -4.76 -18.06 -11.45
CA THR A 403 -5.71 -17.08 -10.92
C THR A 403 -4.96 -15.87 -10.40
N ALA A 404 -5.26 -14.70 -10.96
CA ALA A 404 -4.59 -13.44 -10.62
C ALA A 404 -5.62 -12.35 -10.32
N THR A 405 -5.51 -11.73 -9.15
CA THR A 405 -6.26 -10.53 -8.76
C THR A 405 -5.28 -9.41 -8.46
N LEU A 406 -5.38 -8.32 -9.21
CA LEU A 406 -4.52 -7.14 -9.05
C LEU A 406 -5.39 -5.91 -8.80
N THR A 407 -5.12 -5.20 -7.72
CA THR A 407 -5.79 -3.94 -7.36
C THR A 407 -4.76 -2.85 -7.17
N SER A 408 -4.85 -1.78 -7.95
CA SER A 408 -4.04 -0.58 -7.78
C SER A 408 -4.97 0.58 -7.45
N SER A 409 -4.70 1.30 -6.36
CA SER A 409 -5.49 2.45 -5.93
C SER A 409 -4.58 3.63 -5.61
N VAL A 410 -4.93 4.79 -6.15
CA VAL A 410 -4.20 6.04 -5.89
C VAL A 410 -5.18 7.13 -5.50
N SER A 411 -4.91 7.77 -4.37
CA SER A 411 -5.48 9.07 -4.02
C SER A 411 -4.34 10.08 -3.88
N ASN A 412 -4.48 11.23 -4.53
CA ASN A 412 -3.53 12.33 -4.44
C ASN A 412 -4.29 13.66 -4.41
N ASP A 413 -4.23 14.31 -3.25
CA ASP A 413 -4.72 15.66 -3.04
C ASP A 413 -3.52 16.62 -3.01
N ALA A 414 -3.51 17.59 -3.91
CA ALA A 414 -2.56 18.69 -3.90
C ALA A 414 -3.35 20.00 -3.83
N THR A 415 -3.20 20.71 -2.72
CA THR A 415 -3.95 21.92 -2.40
C THR A 415 -3.00 23.08 -2.15
N SER A 416 -3.26 24.20 -2.84
CA SER A 416 -2.67 25.49 -2.55
C SER A 416 -3.73 26.44 -1.99
N ALA A 417 -3.56 26.83 -0.74
CA ALA A 417 -4.44 27.72 0.00
C ALA A 417 -3.74 29.06 0.27
N ALA A 418 -3.34 29.74 -0.82
CA ALA A 418 -2.64 31.02 -0.72
C ALA A 418 -3.54 32.11 -0.11
N SER A 419 -3.01 32.80 0.91
CA SER A 419 -3.71 33.86 1.63
C SER A 419 -2.78 35.06 1.85
N ALA A 420 -3.13 36.20 1.25
CA ALA A 420 -2.42 37.47 1.41
C ALA A 420 -3.37 38.66 1.19
N LEU A 421 -3.08 39.82 1.80
CA LEU A 421 -3.81 41.07 1.60
C LEU A 421 -3.58 41.65 0.19
N VAL A 422 -2.39 41.44 -0.37
CA VAL A 422 -2.04 41.81 -1.74
C VAL A 422 -1.25 40.70 -2.40
N ASN A 423 -1.45 40.51 -3.72
CA ASN A 423 -0.68 39.60 -4.56
C ASN A 423 -0.66 38.12 -4.09
N ALA A 424 -1.75 37.61 -3.52
CA ALA A 424 -1.89 36.18 -3.26
C ALA A 424 -1.83 35.39 -4.57
N SER A 425 -0.90 34.46 -4.67
CA SER A 425 -0.80 33.51 -5.77
C SER A 425 -0.60 32.11 -5.21
N GLY A 426 -1.27 31.13 -5.81
CA GLY A 426 -1.15 29.73 -5.42
C GLY A 426 -1.13 28.83 -6.64
N MET A 427 -0.35 27.75 -6.58
CA MET A 427 -0.26 26.75 -7.63
C MET A 427 -0.32 25.35 -7.03
N ALA A 428 -1.19 24.50 -7.59
CA ALA A 428 -1.26 23.09 -7.23
C ALA A 428 -1.10 22.24 -8.50
N VAL A 429 -0.18 21.27 -8.44
CA VAL A 429 0.11 20.30 -9.50
C VAL A 429 -0.03 18.90 -8.94
N SER A 430 -0.84 18.08 -9.61
CA SER A 430 -1.11 16.68 -9.22
C SER A 430 -0.85 15.75 -10.39
N GLY A 431 -0.10 14.66 -10.14
CA GLY A 431 0.15 13.59 -11.09
C GLY A 431 -0.16 12.23 -10.45
N ILE A 432 -0.93 11.40 -11.16
CA ILE A 432 -1.34 10.07 -10.69
C ILE A 432 -1.04 9.04 -11.78
N ILE A 433 -0.46 7.90 -11.39
CA ILE A 433 -0.39 6.70 -12.22
C ILE A 433 -0.84 5.50 -11.39
N SER A 434 -1.80 4.75 -11.93
CA SER A 434 -2.28 3.51 -11.34
C SER A 434 -2.31 2.45 -12.44
N SER A 435 -1.62 1.32 -12.25
CA SER A 435 -1.53 0.28 -13.28
C SER A 435 -1.45 -1.12 -12.71
N ASN A 436 -2.09 -2.06 -13.41
CA ASN A 436 -2.00 -3.49 -13.18
C ASN A 436 -1.60 -4.17 -14.49
N MET A 437 -0.58 -5.01 -14.45
CA MET A 437 -0.12 -5.79 -15.59
C MET A 437 -0.06 -7.27 -15.21
N VAL A 438 -0.61 -8.11 -16.07
CA VAL A 438 -0.63 -9.56 -15.88
C VAL A 438 -0.22 -10.24 -17.18
N SER A 439 0.76 -11.13 -17.08
CA SER A 439 1.05 -12.14 -18.09
C SER A 439 1.06 -13.50 -17.41
N SER A 440 0.22 -14.39 -17.90
CA SER A 440 0.01 -15.71 -17.32
C SER A 440 -0.17 -16.76 -18.42
N LEU A 441 0.33 -17.96 -18.17
CA LEU A 441 0.20 -19.09 -19.07
C LEU A 441 -0.29 -20.30 -18.25
N ALA A 442 -1.42 -20.89 -18.65
CA ALA A 442 -1.91 -22.14 -18.06
C ALA A 442 -2.08 -23.19 -19.15
N GLN A 443 -1.45 -24.36 -18.96
CA GLN A 443 -1.50 -25.46 -19.93
C GLN A 443 -1.69 -26.80 -19.23
N ALA A 444 -2.66 -27.57 -19.71
CA ALA A 444 -2.83 -28.97 -19.35
C ALA A 444 -2.77 -29.83 -20.62
N TYR A 445 -1.83 -30.78 -20.68
CA TYR A 445 -1.64 -31.58 -21.89
C TYR A 445 -1.00 -32.94 -21.64
N ILE A 446 -1.22 -33.86 -22.59
CA ILE A 446 -0.53 -35.15 -22.65
C ILE A 446 0.15 -35.21 -24.01
N ASN A 447 1.46 -35.48 -24.03
CA ASN A 447 2.24 -35.58 -25.25
C ASN A 447 3.13 -36.84 -25.23
N PHE A 448 3.45 -37.35 -26.41
CA PHE A 448 4.37 -38.47 -26.58
C PHE A 448 5.23 -38.20 -27.81
N THR A 449 6.54 -38.16 -27.62
CA THR A 449 7.54 -37.89 -28.65
C THR A 449 8.01 -39.23 -29.21
N ASP A 450 7.87 -39.41 -30.53
CA ASP A 450 8.22 -40.64 -31.26
C ASP A 450 9.74 -40.94 -31.30
#